data_AF-A0A917HCZ0-F1
#
_entry.id   AF-A0A917HCZ0-F1
#
_cell.length_a   1.000
_cell.length_b   1.000
_cell.length_c   1.000
_cell.angle_alpha   90.00
_cell.angle_beta   90.00
_cell.angle_gamma   90.00
#
_symmetry.space_group_name_H-M   'P 1'
#
loop_
_entity.id
_entity.type
_entity.pdbx_description
1 polymer ?
#
loop_
_entity_poly.entity_id
_entity_poly.type
_entity_poly.pdbx_seq_one_letter_code
_entity_poly.pdbx_strand_id
1 'polypeptide(L)' 'MELLNDELLEDTYIAAVQFELEPEFIYMLQLEMRRRKLGLREELVTA' A
#
# COMPACT_ATOMS: atom_id res chain seq x y z
N MET A 1 -5.23 -4.27 9.74
CA MET A 1 -4.23 -3.23 9.39
C MET A 1 -3.69 -2.47 10.60
N GLU A 2 -4.47 -2.28 11.67
CA GLU A 2 -4.07 -1.45 12.84
C GLU A 2 -2.76 -1.89 13.53
N LEU A 3 -2.32 -3.14 13.32
CA LEU A 3 -1.06 -3.67 13.84
C LEU A 3 0.16 -3.42 12.94
N LEU A 4 -0.06 -3.05 11.67
CA LEU A 4 1.04 -2.65 10.80
C LEU A 4 1.45 -1.24 11.18
N ASN A 5 2.75 -1.03 11.45
CA ASN A 5 3.30 0.32 11.47
C ASN A 5 3.35 0.87 10.03
N ASP A 6 3.65 2.15 9.89
CA ASP A 6 3.56 2.81 8.58
C ASP A 6 4.58 2.27 7.56
N GLU A 7 5.80 1.97 8.01
CA GLU A 7 6.85 1.35 7.19
C GLU A 7 6.43 -0.02 6.64
N LEU A 8 5.92 -0.91 7.52
CA LEU A 8 5.46 -2.24 7.11
C LEU A 8 4.23 -2.17 6.21
N LEU A 9 3.35 -1.18 6.40
CA LEU A 9 2.19 -0.96 5.54
C LEU A 9 2.61 -0.53 4.12
N GLU A 10 3.60 0.36 4.01
CA GLU A 10 4.19 0.76 2.73
C GLU A 10 4.86 -0.42 2.02
N ASP A 11 5.71 -1.17 2.73
CA ASP A 11 6.39 -2.34 2.18
C ASP A 11 5.41 -3.42 1.72
N THR A 12 4.35 -3.65 2.51
CA THR A 12 3.30 -4.62 2.15
C THR A 12 2.54 -4.19 0.90
N TYR A 13 2.25 -2.90 0.75
CA TYR A 13 1.61 -2.37 -0.46
C TYR A 13 2.48 -2.57 -1.69
N ILE A 14 3.78 -2.22 -1.60
CA ILE A 14 4.73 -2.38 -2.71
C ILE A 14 4.82 -3.86 -3.12
N ALA A 15 4.99 -4.75 -2.15
CA ALA A 15 5.03 -6.19 -2.40
C ALA A 15 3.72 -6.70 -3.03
N ALA A 16 2.57 -6.27 -2.51
CA ALA A 16 1.28 -6.71 -3.04
C ALA A 16 1.07 -6.31 -4.51
N VAL A 17 1.53 -5.12 -4.91
CA VAL A 17 1.52 -4.68 -6.31
C VAL A 17 2.51 -5.50 -7.15
N GLN A 18 3.74 -5.70 -6.67
CA GLN A 18 4.79 -6.44 -7.40
C GLN A 18 4.44 -7.91 -7.64
N PHE A 19 3.76 -8.55 -6.69
CA PHE A 19 3.34 -9.95 -6.81
C PHE A 19 1.97 -10.13 -7.46
N GLU A 20 1.36 -9.05 -7.99
CA GLU A 20 0.04 -9.07 -8.62
C GLU A 20 -1.02 -9.76 -7.75
N LEU A 21 -1.03 -9.43 -6.45
CA LEU A 21 -2.01 -9.97 -5.53
C LEU A 21 -3.43 -9.47 -5.86
N GLU A 22 -4.42 -10.05 -5.21
CA GLU A 22 -5.83 -9.75 -5.43
C GLU A 22 -6.11 -8.23 -5.39
N PRO A 23 -6.77 -7.66 -6.41
CA PRO A 23 -7.05 -6.22 -6.48
C PRO A 23 -7.77 -5.67 -5.25
N GLU A 24 -8.68 -6.45 -4.66
CA GLU A 24 -9.39 -6.10 -3.43
C GLU A 24 -8.44 -5.94 -2.24
N PHE A 25 -7.41 -6.79 -2.15
CA PHE A 25 -6.38 -6.70 -1.11
C PHE A 25 -5.53 -5.43 -1.28
N ILE A 26 -5.11 -5.15 -2.50
CA ILE A 26 -4.36 -3.92 -2.84
C ILE A 26 -5.20 -2.68 -2.51
N TYR A 27 -6.49 -2.69 -2.83
CA TYR A 27 -7.39 -1.59 -2.52
C TYR A 27 -7.55 -1.35 -1.02
N MET A 28 -7.63 -2.42 -0.21
CA MET A 28 -7.67 -2.30 1.25
C MET A 28 -6.40 -1.65 1.81
N LEU A 29 -5.23 -1.98 1.27
CA LEU A 29 -3.95 -1.35 1.65
C LEU A 29 -3.95 0.16 1.31
N GLN A 30 -4.38 0.52 0.10
CA GLN A 30 -4.47 1.92 -0.34
C GLN A 30 -5.42 2.73 0.54
N LEU A 31 -6.57 2.16 0.94
CA LEU A 31 -7.53 2.82 1.82
C LEU A 31 -6.91 3.12 3.18
N GLU A 32 -6.16 2.17 3.75
CA GLU A 32 -5.48 2.34 5.02
C GLU A 32 -4.35 3.38 4.93
N MET A 33 -3.53 3.34 3.88
CA MET A 33 -2.48 4.33 3.65
C MET A 33 -3.07 5.75 3.54
N ARG A 34 -4.20 5.90 2.83
CA ARG A 34 -4.93 7.17 2.75
C ARG A 34 -5.48 7.61 4.11
N ARG A 35 -6.05 6.69 4.90
CA ARG A 35 -6.56 6.98 6.25
C ARG A 35 -5.47 7.53 7.16
N ARG A 36 -4.24 7.03 7.02
CA ARG A 36 -3.05 7.45 7.78
C ARG A 36 -2.30 8.63 7.19
N LYS A 37 -2.73 9.12 6.01
CA LYS A 37 -2.07 10.20 5.25
C LYS A 37 -0.62 9.86 4.88
N LEU A 38 -0.34 8.58 4.64
CA LEU A 38 0.94 8.16 4.08
C LEU A 38 1.00 8.62 2.62
N GLY A 39 2.08 9.33 2.28
CA GLY A 39 2.31 9.71 0.90
C GLY A 39 2.60 8.46 0.10
N LEU A 40 1.71 8.07 -0.81
CA LEU A 40 2.09 7.18 -1.89
C LEU A 40 3.21 7.91 -2.62
N ARG A 41 4.47 7.49 -2.43
CA ARG A 41 5.58 8.04 -3.21
C ARG A 41 5.16 7.92 -4.68
N GLU A 42 5.06 9.05 -5.37
CA GLU A 42 4.56 9.15 -6.74
C GLU A 42 5.36 8.31 -7.76
N GLU A 43 6.50 7.74 -7.33
CA GLU A 43 7.42 6.93 -8.11
C GLU A 43 6.82 5.65 -8.70
N LEU A 44 5.64 5.18 -8.24
CA LEU A 44 5.01 3.94 -8.74
C LEU A 44 3.81 4.15 -9.67
N VAL A 45 3.44 5.40 -10.00
CA VAL A 45 2.30 5.68 -10.90
C VAL A 45 2.75 6.00 -12.35
N THR A 46 4.06 6.13 -12.58
CA THR A 46 4.64 6.34 -13.91
C THR A 46 5.84 5.40 -14.15
N ALA A 47 5.56 4.16 -14.54
CA ALA A 47 6.48 3.29 -15.29
C ALA A 47 5.68 2.21 -16.02
#